data_AF-A0A815YV52-F1
#
_entry.id   AF-A0A815YV52-F1
#
_cell.length_a   1.000
_cell.length_b   1.000
_cell.length_c   1.000
_cell.angle_alpha   90.00
_cell.angle_beta   90.00
_cell.angle_gamma   90.00
#
_symmetry.space_group_name_H-M   'P 1'
#
loop_
_entity.id
_entity.type
_entity.pdbx_description
1 polymer ?
#
loop_
_entity_poly.entity_id
_entity_poly.type
_entity_poly.pdbx_seq_one_letter_code
_entity_poly.pdbx_strand_id
1 'polypeptide(L)'
;YCSNMAKPCLEKSQYLQTIGNGLLSDIDIFWTGPKVISRRIDLDHIEQVNKVLKRRVIIWDNIHANDYDQCRLFLGPYSGRPCEIMSSLNGLLSNPNCEFECNFIPLHTLGQWYSYYQKPMTKYDEEEEDIINDQEHITYESSRALERAIVAWLPEFNRIKNFEDSNFIFAKNLH
;
A
#
# COMPACT_ATOMS: atom_id res chain seq x y z
N TYR A 1 -10.11 -2.60 -15.16
CA TYR A 1 -9.33 -2.04 -14.05
C TYR A 1 -8.41 -3.07 -13.37
N CYS A 2 -8.39 -4.35 -13.79
CA CYS A 2 -7.37 -5.34 -13.44
C CYS A 2 -7.17 -6.31 -14.63
N SER A 3 -6.05 -7.04 -14.68
CA SER A 3 -5.76 -7.91 -15.85
C SER A 3 -6.77 -9.05 -16.02
N ASN A 4 -7.27 -9.63 -14.93
CA ASN A 4 -8.29 -10.68 -15.00
C ASN A 4 -9.60 -10.26 -15.70
N MET A 5 -9.89 -8.96 -15.74
CA MET A 5 -11.06 -8.42 -16.46
C MET A 5 -10.73 -7.95 -17.88
N ALA A 6 -9.45 -7.90 -18.26
CA ALA A 6 -9.06 -7.58 -19.62
C ALA A 6 -9.42 -8.75 -20.55
N LYS A 7 -10.21 -8.47 -21.58
CA LYS A 7 -10.63 -9.48 -22.57
C LYS A 7 -9.97 -9.21 -23.91
N PRO A 8 -9.36 -10.22 -24.57
CA PRO A 8 -9.15 -11.60 -24.10
C PRO A 8 -8.01 -11.71 -23.05
N CYS A 9 -7.06 -10.77 -23.07
CA CYS A 9 -5.98 -10.61 -22.10
C CYS A 9 -5.57 -9.13 -22.08
N LEU A 10 -4.61 -8.77 -21.22
CA LEU A 10 -4.12 -7.40 -21.05
C LEU A 10 -3.69 -6.76 -22.39
N GLU A 11 -2.81 -7.43 -23.13
CA GLU A 11 -2.13 -6.90 -24.32
C GLU A 11 -3.07 -6.77 -25.53
N LYS A 12 -4.05 -7.67 -25.62
CA LYS A 12 -4.99 -7.77 -26.75
C LYS A 12 -6.34 -7.15 -26.46
N SER A 13 -6.51 -6.47 -25.32
CA SER A 13 -7.79 -5.88 -24.98
C SER A 13 -8.07 -4.64 -25.80
N GLN A 14 -9.04 -4.74 -26.72
CA GLN A 14 -9.47 -3.60 -27.54
C GLN A 14 -9.92 -2.42 -26.69
N TYR A 15 -10.59 -2.69 -25.56
CA TYR A 15 -11.01 -1.66 -24.60
C TYR A 15 -9.81 -0.88 -24.04
N LEU A 16 -8.80 -1.58 -23.52
CA LEU A 16 -7.63 -0.94 -22.93
C LEU A 16 -6.77 -0.23 -23.99
N GLN A 17 -6.64 -0.80 -25.18
CA GLN A 17 -5.94 -0.16 -26.30
C GLN A 17 -6.66 1.12 -26.75
N THR A 18 -7.99 1.11 -26.79
CA THR A 18 -8.79 2.30 -27.15
C THR A 18 -8.61 3.40 -26.11
N ILE A 19 -8.65 3.06 -24.81
CA ILE A 19 -8.36 4.03 -23.74
C ILE A 19 -6.92 4.54 -23.82
N GLY A 20 -5.95 3.65 -24.04
CA GLY A 20 -4.54 4.03 -24.16
C GLY A 20 -4.28 5.01 -25.30
N ASN A 21 -4.98 4.84 -26.43
CA ASN A 21 -4.82 5.68 -27.62
C ASN A 21 -5.67 6.96 -27.62
N GLY A 22 -6.87 6.91 -27.02
CA GLY A 22 -7.88 7.96 -27.20
C GLY A 22 -8.07 8.87 -25.97
N LEU A 23 -7.74 8.40 -24.76
CA LEU A 23 -7.85 9.24 -23.57
C LEU A 23 -6.75 10.31 -23.59
N LEU A 24 -7.08 11.55 -23.20
CA LEU A 24 -6.11 12.63 -23.08
C LEU A 24 -4.93 12.21 -22.17
N SER A 25 -3.72 12.68 -22.48
CA SER A 25 -2.49 12.28 -21.77
C SER A 25 -2.52 12.61 -20.28
N ASP A 26 -3.19 13.72 -19.93
CA ASP A 26 -3.17 14.30 -18.59
C ASP A 26 -4.22 13.67 -17.65
N ILE A 27 -5.02 12.73 -18.17
CA ILE A 27 -6.00 11.99 -17.36
C ILE A 27 -5.36 10.70 -16.87
N ASP A 28 -5.24 10.58 -15.55
CA ASP A 28 -4.77 9.38 -14.87
C ASP A 28 -5.73 8.20 -15.00
N ILE A 29 -5.17 6.99 -14.92
CA ILE A 29 -5.94 5.74 -14.95
C ILE A 29 -5.65 4.93 -13.70
N PHE A 30 -6.71 4.50 -13.01
CA PHE A 30 -6.62 3.57 -11.89
C PHE A 30 -6.44 2.12 -12.34
N TRP A 31 -5.66 1.37 -11.57
CA TRP A 31 -5.42 -0.05 -11.79
C TRP A 31 -5.26 -0.81 -10.47
N THR A 32 -5.86 -2.00 -10.33
CA THR A 32 -5.79 -2.79 -9.08
C THR A 32 -4.77 -3.94 -9.13
N GLY A 33 -4.02 -4.07 -10.23
CA GLY A 33 -3.04 -5.13 -10.46
C GLY A 33 -3.58 -6.32 -11.27
N PRO A 34 -3.02 -7.53 -11.10
CA PRO A 34 -3.48 -8.72 -11.82
C PRO A 34 -4.94 -9.10 -11.52
N LYS A 35 -5.41 -8.84 -10.30
CA LYS A 35 -6.78 -9.15 -9.82
C LYS A 35 -7.41 -7.92 -9.18
N VAL A 36 -8.70 -8.03 -8.84
CA VAL A 36 -9.37 -7.00 -8.01
C VAL A 36 -8.64 -6.85 -6.67
N ILE A 37 -8.34 -7.98 -6.02
CA ILE A 37 -7.50 -8.07 -4.82
C ILE A 37 -6.21 -8.81 -5.21
N SER A 38 -5.14 -8.05 -5.40
CA SER A 38 -3.87 -8.58 -5.87
C SER A 38 -2.99 -9.00 -4.68
N ARG A 39 -2.58 -10.28 -4.61
CA ARG A 39 -1.62 -10.73 -3.59
C ARG A 39 -0.21 -10.19 -3.84
N ARG A 40 0.17 -10.08 -5.11
CA ARG A 40 1.41 -9.46 -5.57
C ARG A 40 1.14 -8.57 -6.77
N ILE A 41 1.88 -7.47 -6.88
CA ILE A 41 1.96 -6.63 -8.06
C ILE A 41 3.45 -6.39 -8.29
N ASP A 42 3.98 -7.04 -9.32
CA ASP A 42 5.40 -6.98 -9.65
C ASP A 42 5.68 -5.87 -10.68
N LEU A 43 6.95 -5.44 -10.79
CA LEU A 43 7.36 -4.36 -11.68
C LEU A 43 7.03 -4.66 -13.15
N ASP A 44 7.38 -5.86 -13.63
CA ASP A 44 7.13 -6.32 -15.00
C ASP A 44 5.65 -6.20 -15.39
N HIS A 45 4.75 -6.52 -14.45
CA HIS A 45 3.32 -6.41 -14.67
C HIS A 45 2.89 -4.95 -14.90
N ILE A 46 3.43 -4.01 -14.12
CA ILE A 46 3.13 -2.59 -14.29
C ILE A 46 3.70 -2.04 -15.59
N GLU A 47 4.90 -2.46 -15.99
CA GLU A 47 5.46 -2.06 -17.27
C GLU A 47 4.59 -2.54 -18.45
N GLN A 48 4.07 -3.76 -18.40
CA GLN A 48 3.13 -4.27 -19.40
C GLN A 48 1.83 -3.45 -19.43
N VAL A 49 1.26 -3.13 -18.27
CA VAL A 49 0.05 -2.31 -18.16
C VAL A 49 0.30 -0.92 -18.73
N ASN A 50 1.41 -0.28 -18.36
CA ASN A 50 1.79 1.05 -18.82
C ASN A 50 2.02 1.08 -20.34
N LYS A 51 2.56 0.00 -20.91
CA LYS A 51 2.74 -0.13 -22.37
C LYS A 51 1.40 -0.16 -23.12
N VAL A 52 0.41 -0.88 -22.58
CA VAL A 52 -0.93 -0.97 -23.20
C VAL A 52 -1.70 0.35 -23.03
N LEU A 53 -1.66 0.93 -21.83
CA LEU A 53 -2.38 2.16 -21.50
C LEU A 53 -1.64 3.43 -21.91
N LYS A 54 -0.39 3.31 -22.36
CA LYS A 54 0.49 4.39 -22.84
C LYS A 54 0.73 5.52 -21.82
N ARG A 55 0.63 5.20 -20.53
CA ARG A 55 0.88 6.12 -19.40
C ARG A 55 1.15 5.32 -18.13
N ARG A 56 1.78 5.95 -17.14
CA ARG A 56 1.90 5.37 -15.79
C ARG A 56 0.54 5.40 -15.12
N VAL A 57 0.13 4.27 -14.54
CA VAL A 57 -1.14 4.16 -13.80
C VAL A 57 -1.00 4.62 -12.36
N ILE A 58 -2.13 4.92 -11.72
CA ILE A 58 -2.25 5.02 -10.27
C ILE A 58 -2.78 3.69 -9.76
N ILE A 59 -2.10 3.09 -8.77
CA ILE A 59 -2.63 1.88 -8.15
C ILE A 59 -3.79 2.23 -7.22
N TRP A 60 -4.91 1.53 -7.40
CA TRP A 60 -5.99 1.44 -6.42
C TRP A 60 -5.86 0.09 -5.73
N ASP A 61 -5.28 0.06 -4.53
CA ASP A 61 -4.90 -1.19 -3.87
C ASP A 61 -6.00 -1.68 -2.91
N ASN A 62 -6.54 -2.87 -3.20
CA ASN A 62 -7.56 -3.53 -2.38
C ASN A 62 -6.98 -4.63 -1.47
N ILE A 63 -5.66 -4.69 -1.25
CA ILE A 63 -5.04 -5.76 -0.43
C ILE A 63 -5.62 -5.85 0.99
N HIS A 64 -6.13 -4.75 1.54
CA HIS A 64 -6.78 -4.69 2.86
C HIS A 64 -8.29 -4.39 2.81
N ALA A 65 -8.91 -4.35 1.63
CA ALA A 65 -10.35 -4.13 1.50
C ALA A 65 -11.12 -5.35 2.07
N ASN A 66 -12.22 -5.13 2.79
CA ASN A 66 -13.09 -6.19 3.31
C ASN A 66 -14.58 -6.00 3.00
N ASP A 67 -14.94 -5.01 2.20
CA ASP A 67 -16.32 -4.71 1.78
C ASP A 67 -17.04 -5.88 1.09
N TYR A 68 -16.29 -6.80 0.47
CA TYR A 68 -16.82 -7.99 -0.20
C TYR A 68 -17.11 -9.16 0.75
N ASP A 69 -16.63 -9.13 2.01
CA ASP A 69 -16.83 -10.19 3.00
C ASP A 69 -16.70 -9.63 4.43
N GLN A 70 -17.85 -9.31 5.04
CA GLN A 70 -17.94 -8.71 6.38
C GLN A 70 -17.38 -9.61 7.50
N CYS A 71 -17.16 -10.90 7.25
CA CYS A 71 -16.57 -11.83 8.22
C CYS A 71 -15.03 -11.78 8.22
N ARG A 72 -14.42 -10.95 7.38
CA ARG A 72 -12.96 -10.85 7.25
C ARG A 72 -12.46 -9.47 7.68
N LEU A 73 -11.31 -9.49 8.35
CA LEU A 73 -10.60 -8.30 8.76
C LEU A 73 -9.12 -8.45 8.45
N PHE A 74 -8.49 -7.40 7.92
CA PHE A 74 -7.11 -7.41 7.47
C PHE A 74 -6.24 -6.48 8.32
N LEU A 75 -5.62 -7.05 9.34
CA LEU A 75 -4.68 -6.37 10.24
C LEU A 75 -3.20 -6.68 9.91
N GLY A 76 -2.95 -7.30 8.74
CA GLY A 76 -1.59 -7.62 8.28
C GLY A 76 -0.88 -6.41 7.68
N PRO A 77 0.45 -6.47 7.51
CA PRO A 77 1.23 -5.39 6.93
C PRO A 77 0.98 -5.24 5.42
N TYR A 78 1.16 -4.02 4.92
CA TYR A 78 1.26 -3.77 3.48
C TYR A 78 2.42 -4.58 2.89
N SER A 79 2.16 -5.38 1.85
CA SER A 79 3.15 -6.34 1.34
C SER A 79 2.85 -6.79 -0.10
N GLY A 80 3.82 -7.49 -0.71
CA GLY A 80 3.68 -8.03 -2.07
C GLY A 80 3.83 -6.98 -3.18
N ARG A 81 4.33 -5.78 -2.87
CA ARG A 81 4.71 -4.75 -3.84
C ARG A 81 6.16 -4.33 -3.55
N PRO A 82 7.11 -4.54 -4.48
CA PRO A 82 8.46 -4.02 -4.32
C PRO A 82 8.43 -2.49 -4.27
N CYS A 83 9.30 -1.84 -3.48
CA CYS A 83 9.28 -0.38 -3.31
C CYS A 83 9.58 0.36 -4.62
N GLU A 84 10.43 -0.26 -5.45
CA GLU A 84 10.90 0.21 -6.75
C GLU A 84 9.75 0.44 -7.74
N ILE A 85 8.59 -0.23 -7.53
CA ILE A 85 7.41 -0.09 -8.37
C ILE A 85 6.92 1.36 -8.45
N MET A 86 7.15 2.17 -7.41
CA MET A 86 6.75 3.58 -7.39
C MET A 86 7.39 4.39 -8.52
N SER A 87 8.58 4.02 -9.00
CA SER A 87 9.22 4.68 -10.15
C SER A 87 8.41 4.54 -11.46
N SER A 88 7.66 3.44 -11.58
CA SER A 88 6.81 3.12 -12.73
C SER A 88 5.33 3.47 -12.54
N LEU A 89 4.97 4.10 -11.42
CA LEU A 89 3.60 4.52 -11.11
C LEU A 89 3.47 6.05 -11.11
N ASN A 90 2.24 6.55 -11.28
CA ASN A 90 1.93 7.96 -11.04
C ASN A 90 1.38 8.20 -9.61
N GLY A 91 1.07 7.12 -8.88
CA GLY A 91 0.61 7.18 -7.51
C GLY A 91 0.13 5.82 -7.00
N LEU A 92 -0.18 5.78 -5.71
CA LEU A 92 -0.74 4.60 -5.04
C LEU A 92 -1.74 5.07 -3.98
N LEU A 93 -2.98 4.60 -4.10
CA LEU A 93 -4.06 4.82 -3.16
C LEU A 93 -4.51 3.47 -2.60
N SER A 94 -4.66 3.39 -1.28
CA SER A 94 -5.15 2.18 -0.61
C SER A 94 -6.65 2.31 -0.33
N ASN A 95 -7.39 1.25 -0.64
CA ASN A 95 -8.76 1.02 -0.19
C ASN A 95 -8.72 -0.04 0.93
N PRO A 96 -8.79 0.39 2.21
CA PRO A 96 -8.54 -0.49 3.34
C PRO A 96 -9.86 -1.09 3.88
N ASN A 97 -9.86 -1.58 5.13
CA ASN A 97 -11.06 -2.14 5.76
C ASN A 97 -12.14 -1.06 5.93
N CYS A 98 -13.41 -1.47 5.98
CA CYS A 98 -14.53 -0.60 6.30
C CYS A 98 -14.42 -0.03 7.72
N GLU A 99 -13.96 -0.82 8.68
CA GLU A 99 -13.81 -0.42 10.07
C GLU A 99 -12.59 0.49 10.24
N PHE A 100 -12.83 1.78 10.47
CA PHE A 100 -11.80 2.82 10.53
C PHE A 100 -10.60 2.47 11.43
N GLU A 101 -10.86 2.06 12.67
CA GLU A 101 -9.81 1.73 13.65
C GLU A 101 -8.95 0.52 13.23
N CYS A 102 -9.48 -0.37 12.40
CA CYS A 102 -8.75 -1.55 11.92
C CYS A 102 -7.72 -1.21 10.84
N ASN A 103 -7.65 0.06 10.42
CA ASN A 103 -6.76 0.51 9.37
C ASN A 103 -5.43 1.08 9.89
N PHE A 104 -5.19 1.06 11.21
CA PHE A 104 -3.93 1.54 11.78
C PHE A 104 -2.73 0.81 11.19
N ILE A 105 -2.67 -0.53 11.29
CA ILE A 105 -1.56 -1.32 10.76
C ILE A 105 -1.46 -1.20 9.22
N PRO A 106 -2.55 -1.41 8.44
CA PRO A 106 -2.52 -1.20 6.98
C PRO A 106 -1.89 0.13 6.54
N LEU A 107 -2.34 1.25 7.11
CA LEU A 107 -1.88 2.58 6.72
C LEU A 107 -0.49 2.91 7.27
N HIS A 108 -0.18 2.50 8.51
CA HIS A 108 1.13 2.71 9.11
C HIS A 108 2.24 1.94 8.37
N THR A 109 1.95 0.72 7.93
CA THR A 109 2.90 -0.09 7.14
C THR A 109 3.03 0.39 5.71
N LEU A 110 1.96 0.94 5.10
CA LEU A 110 2.04 1.64 3.82
C LEU A 110 2.94 2.88 3.90
N GLY A 111 2.80 3.69 4.96
CA GLY A 111 3.66 4.85 5.20
C GLY A 111 5.13 4.48 5.38
N GLN A 112 5.41 3.39 6.10
CA GLN A 112 6.76 2.82 6.21
C GLN A 112 7.28 2.39 4.82
N TRP A 113 6.51 1.59 4.08
CA TRP A 113 6.86 1.15 2.72
C TRP A 113 7.22 2.34 1.80
N TYR A 114 6.41 3.40 1.81
CA TYR A 114 6.67 4.58 1.00
C TYR A 114 7.92 5.34 1.45
N SER A 115 8.21 5.36 2.75
CA SER A 115 9.43 5.96 3.29
C SER A 115 10.69 5.20 2.85
N TYR A 116 10.62 3.87 2.72
CA TYR A 116 11.72 3.07 2.18
C TYR A 116 12.00 3.40 0.70
N TYR A 117 10.95 3.61 -0.10
CA TYR A 117 11.10 4.09 -1.49
C TYR A 117 11.78 5.48 -1.56
N GLN A 118 11.46 6.39 -0.64
CA GLN A 118 12.04 7.75 -0.62
C GLN A 118 13.48 7.83 -0.14
N LYS A 119 14.00 6.80 0.56
CA LYS A 119 15.38 6.85 1.05
C LYS A 119 16.34 6.97 -0.13
N PRO A 120 17.21 8.00 -0.15
CA PRO A 120 18.24 8.07 -1.17
C PRO A 120 19.09 6.81 -1.05
N MET A 121 19.35 6.15 -2.18
CA MET A 121 20.43 5.17 -2.27
C MET A 121 21.70 5.96 -2.00
N THR A 122 22.20 5.93 -0.76
CA THR A 122 23.36 6.72 -0.35
C THR A 122 24.47 6.41 -1.33
N LYS A 123 24.89 7.42 -2.10
CA LYS A 123 26.19 7.40 -2.74
C LYS A 123 27.19 7.22 -1.60
N TYR A 124 28.05 6.22 -1.73
CA TYR A 124 29.21 5.99 -0.90
C TYR A 124 29.87 7.33 -0.53
N ASP A 125 29.85 7.69 0.75
CA ASP A 125 30.87 8.57 1.31
C ASP A 125 32.09 7.66 1.53
N GLU A 126 33.15 7.85 0.74
CA GLU A 126 34.36 7.02 0.70
C GLU A 126 35.26 7.16 1.97
N GLU A 127 34.72 7.55 3.14
CA GLU A 127 35.57 7.91 4.30
C GLU A 127 35.38 7.08 5.58
N GLU A 128 34.63 5.97 5.57
CA GLU A 128 34.63 5.02 6.71
C GLU A 128 34.82 3.55 6.25
N GLU A 129 36.03 3.25 5.77
CA GLU A 129 36.57 1.88 5.79
C GLU A 129 36.85 1.49 7.25
N ASP A 130 35.91 0.80 7.91
CA ASP A 130 36.16 -0.28 8.90
C ASP A 130 34.95 -0.62 9.82
N ILE A 131 33.72 -0.69 9.29
CA ILE A 131 32.60 -1.31 10.02
C ILE A 131 31.80 -2.23 9.09
N ILE A 132 32.09 -3.54 9.20
CA ILE A 132 31.25 -4.70 8.90
C ILE A 132 30.56 -4.68 7.51
N ASN A 133 31.08 -5.56 6.67
CA ASN A 133 30.59 -5.92 5.33
C ASN A 133 29.24 -6.66 5.35
N ASP A 134 28.17 -6.00 5.83
CA ASP A 134 26.78 -6.41 5.60
C ASP A 134 26.13 -5.41 4.64
N GLN A 135 26.36 -5.61 3.34
CA GLN A 135 25.65 -4.93 2.25
C GLN A 135 24.19 -5.42 2.18
N GLU A 136 23.43 -5.31 3.27
CA GLU A 136 21.97 -5.43 3.20
C GLU A 136 21.46 -4.16 2.49
N HIS A 137 21.09 -4.29 1.22
CA HIS A 137 20.17 -3.34 0.61
C HIS A 137 19.03 -3.12 1.60
N ILE A 138 18.87 -1.88 2.08
CA ILE A 138 17.82 -1.50 3.03
C ILE A 138 16.48 -1.66 2.31
N THR A 139 15.96 -2.88 2.33
CA THR A 139 14.71 -3.26 1.68
C THR A 139 13.58 -3.21 2.68
N TYR A 140 12.38 -2.92 2.19
CA TYR A 140 11.20 -2.98 3.01
C TYR A 140 10.87 -4.45 3.36
N GLU A 141 10.91 -4.77 4.65
CA GLU A 141 10.47 -6.06 5.19
C GLU A 141 9.13 -5.90 5.89
N SER A 142 8.09 -6.59 5.39
CA SER A 142 6.74 -6.45 5.93
C SER A 142 6.59 -6.98 7.37
N SER A 143 7.39 -7.98 7.77
CA SER A 143 7.43 -8.50 9.15
C SER A 143 7.94 -7.44 10.14
N ARG A 144 9.07 -6.80 9.84
CA ARG A 144 9.63 -5.71 10.66
C ARG A 144 8.70 -4.50 10.67
N ALA A 145 8.07 -4.18 9.54
CA ALA A 145 7.10 -3.08 9.47
C ALA A 145 5.84 -3.35 10.32
N LEU A 146 5.38 -4.61 10.36
CA LEU A 146 4.27 -5.04 11.21
C LEU A 146 4.61 -4.89 12.70
N GLU A 147 5.79 -5.36 13.12
CA GLU A 147 6.24 -5.26 14.52
C GLU A 147 6.25 -3.79 14.98
N ARG A 148 6.84 -2.89 14.18
CA ARG A 148 6.85 -1.45 14.44
C ARG A 148 5.43 -0.87 14.51
N ALA A 149 4.54 -1.29 13.61
CA ALA A 149 3.16 -0.84 13.60
C ALA A 149 2.38 -1.30 14.84
N ILE A 150 2.57 -2.54 15.29
CA ILE A 150 1.93 -3.05 16.52
C ILE A 150 2.40 -2.23 17.72
N VAL A 151 3.72 -2.03 17.87
CA VAL A 151 4.28 -1.24 18.98
C VAL A 151 3.75 0.20 18.96
N ALA A 152 3.64 0.81 17.77
CA ALA A 152 3.08 2.15 17.61
C ALA A 152 1.58 2.21 17.91
N TRP A 153 0.84 1.12 17.72
CA TRP A 153 -0.61 1.07 17.97
C TRP A 153 -0.96 0.84 19.45
N LEU A 154 -0.13 0.09 20.18
CA LEU A 154 -0.38 -0.29 21.59
C LEU A 154 -0.82 0.88 22.50
N PRO A 155 -0.22 2.09 22.44
CA PRO A 155 -0.65 3.20 23.28
C PRO A 155 -2.10 3.66 23.03
N GLU A 156 -2.63 3.50 21.82
CA GLU A 156 -3.99 3.95 21.48
C GLU A 156 -5.07 3.14 22.22
N PHE A 157 -4.82 1.84 22.48
CA PHE A 157 -5.71 1.01 23.28
C PHE A 157 -5.83 1.49 24.74
N ASN A 158 -4.78 2.12 25.27
CA ASN A 158 -4.79 2.67 26.63
C ASN A 158 -5.50 4.04 26.69
N ARG A 159 -5.52 4.81 25.59
CA ARG A 159 -6.25 6.09 25.54
C ARG A 159 -7.76 5.89 25.57
N ILE A 160 -8.27 4.88 24.88
CA ILE A 160 -9.70 4.55 24.85
C ILE A 160 -10.21 4.21 26.26
N LYS A 161 -9.42 3.45 27.02
CA LYS A 161 -9.75 3.08 28.41
C LYS A 161 -9.94 4.31 29.31
N ASN A 162 -9.05 5.30 29.18
CA ASN A 162 -9.14 6.55 29.94
C ASN A 162 -10.34 7.43 29.53
N PHE A 163 -10.80 7.32 28.28
CA PHE A 163 -11.99 8.05 27.80
C PHE A 163 -13.30 7.45 28.33
N GLU A 164 -13.38 6.12 28.45
CA GLU A 164 -14.51 5.45 29.09
C GLU A 164 -14.53 5.69 30.61
N ASP A 165 -13.37 5.62 31.27
CA ASP A 165 -13.25 5.87 32.72
C ASP A 165 -13.61 7.33 33.10
N SER A 166 -13.23 8.31 32.27
CA SER A 166 -13.59 9.72 32.50
C SER A 166 -15.08 10.00 32.28
N ASN A 167 -15.73 9.37 31.30
CA ASN A 167 -17.18 9.44 31.13
C ASN A 167 -17.94 8.72 32.27
N PHE A 168 -17.39 7.64 32.82
CA PHE A 168 -17.95 6.97 34.01
C PHE A 168 -17.88 7.86 35.26
N ILE A 169 -16.84 8.69 35.39
CA ILE A 169 -16.72 9.66 36.49
C ILE A 169 -17.73 10.82 36.33
N PHE A 170 -17.95 11.31 35.10
CA PHE A 170 -18.98 12.34 34.85
C PHE A 170 -20.41 11.84 35.11
N ALA A 171 -20.73 10.59 34.76
CA ALA A 171 -22.05 10.02 35.03
C ALA A 171 -22.36 9.79 36.52
N LYS A 172 -21.34 9.68 37.38
CA LYS A 172 -21.51 9.51 38.84
C LYS A 172 -21.69 10.82 39.62
N ASN A 173 -21.38 11.97 39.04
CA ASN A 173 -21.51 13.28 39.69
C ASN A 173 -22.83 14.01 39.36
N LEU A 174 -23.80 13.31 38.77
CA LEU A 174 -25.12 13.82 38.37
C LEU A 174 -26.29 13.22 39.18
N HIS A 175 -26.02 12.71 40.39
CA HIS A 175 -27.03 12.27 41.35
C HIS A 175 -26.93 13.02 42.67
#